data_AF-A0A075RB18-F1
#
_entry.id   AF-A0A075RB18-F1
#
_cell.length_a   1.000
_cell.length_b   1.000
_cell.length_c   1.000
_cell.angle_alpha   90.00
_cell.angle_beta   90.00
_cell.angle_gamma   90.00
#
_symmetry.space_group_name_H-M   'P 1'
#
loop_
_entity.id
_entity.type
_entity.pdbx_description
1 polymer ?
#
loop_
_entity_poly.entity_id
_entity_poly.type
_entity_poly.pdbx_seq_one_letter_code
_entity_poly.pdbx_strand_id
1 'polypeptide(L)'
;MNELLLDVQHLKKYFPLGDGPFPTGRGQIKAVDDLSFTISKGETFGLVGESGSGKSTAGRTILRMIEKTSGDVFYKGIDLSTLSPKELRRLRPSMQFIFQDPYSSLNPRIRIGDAIGEALLDHGLVAKRDLRERVQQVMDLCGLAPYHYDRFPHEFSGGQRQRIGIARAIILQPDFIVADEPVSALDVSIQAQIINLFQDLQEKHSLTYLFISHDLSVVEHLCTTIGVMYLGSFMEVAPRDELFAHPQHPYTQALLSAVPIPDPTVRRERIVLKGEIPSPANPPSGCKFHTRCPYATALCLEQAPLYREIGTNHYVACHFVS
;
A
#
# COMPACT_ATOMS: atom_id res chain seq x y z
N MET A 1 -4.77 -20.18 -14.25
CA MET A 1 -5.48 -19.21 -13.41
C MET A 1 -4.68 -19.07 -12.13
N ASN A 2 -4.21 -17.86 -11.82
CA ASN A 2 -3.51 -17.62 -10.56
C ASN A 2 -4.50 -17.79 -9.39
N GLU A 3 -4.01 -18.39 -8.31
CA GLU A 3 -4.78 -18.61 -7.08
C GLU A 3 -5.10 -17.25 -6.42
N LEU A 4 -6.39 -17.00 -6.12
CA LEU A 4 -6.81 -15.79 -5.43
C LEU A 4 -6.30 -15.80 -3.98
N LEU A 5 -5.49 -14.80 -3.61
CA LEU A 5 -4.91 -14.72 -2.26
C LEU A 5 -5.70 -13.76 -1.35
N LEU A 6 -6.07 -12.60 -1.87
CA LEU A 6 -6.78 -11.55 -1.14
C LEU A 6 -8.00 -11.10 -1.95
N ASP A 7 -9.15 -10.99 -1.30
CA ASP A 7 -10.37 -10.40 -1.85
C ASP A 7 -10.93 -9.37 -0.86
N VAL A 8 -10.97 -8.11 -1.29
CA VAL A 8 -11.47 -6.98 -0.52
C VAL A 8 -12.80 -6.57 -1.12
N GLN A 9 -13.85 -6.53 -0.31
CA GLN A 9 -15.22 -6.26 -0.77
C GLN A 9 -15.81 -5.08 0.01
N HIS A 10 -16.14 -3.99 -0.68
CA HIS A 10 -16.86 -2.83 -0.14
C HIS A 10 -16.24 -2.23 1.13
N LEU A 11 -14.91 -2.28 1.23
CA LEU A 11 -14.19 -1.90 2.43
C LEU A 11 -14.41 -0.43 2.76
N LYS A 12 -14.84 -0.16 3.99
CA LYS A 12 -15.07 1.19 4.52
C LYS A 12 -14.35 1.36 5.84
N LYS A 13 -13.66 2.48 6.00
CA LYS A 13 -13.09 2.93 7.27
C LYS A 13 -13.33 4.41 7.47
N TYR A 14 -14.17 4.72 8.43
CA TYR A 14 -14.52 6.07 8.83
C TYR A 14 -14.00 6.35 10.25
N PHE A 15 -13.53 7.58 10.48
CA PHE A 15 -13.10 8.06 11.78
C PHE A 15 -14.05 9.15 12.29
N PRO A 16 -14.50 9.10 13.56
CA PRO A 16 -15.35 10.16 14.12
C PRO A 16 -14.57 11.48 14.24
N LEU A 17 -15.24 12.62 14.00
CA LEU A 17 -14.67 13.94 14.26
C LEU A 17 -14.96 14.38 15.71
N GLY A 18 -13.94 14.34 16.58
CA GLY A 18 -13.97 14.91 17.93
C GLY A 18 -13.56 13.94 19.05
N ASP A 19 -12.52 14.28 19.80
CA ASP A 19 -11.99 13.50 20.94
C ASP A 19 -12.76 13.76 22.25
N GLY A 20 -14.09 13.68 22.20
CA GLY A 20 -14.95 13.87 23.38
C GLY A 20 -15.65 12.57 23.81
N PRO A 21 -15.86 12.34 25.13
CA PRO A 21 -16.64 11.19 25.63
C PRO A 21 -18.14 11.28 25.33
N PHE A 22 -18.60 12.33 24.64
CA PHE A 22 -19.97 12.52 24.19
C PHE A 22 -20.03 12.60 22.67
N PRO A 23 -21.08 12.03 22.03
CA PRO A 23 -21.29 12.15 20.60
C PRO A 23 -21.65 13.59 20.27
N THR A 24 -20.65 14.45 20.04
CA THR A 24 -20.89 15.70 19.33
C THR A 24 -21.18 15.31 17.89
N GLY A 25 -22.32 15.68 17.33
CA GLY A 25 -22.73 15.40 15.93
C GLY A 25 -21.86 16.04 14.84
N ARG A 26 -20.56 16.19 15.10
CA ARG A 26 -19.51 16.49 14.13
C ARG A 26 -19.30 15.21 13.32
N GLY A 27 -19.23 15.34 11.99
CA GLY A 27 -19.33 14.23 11.03
C GLY A 27 -18.24 13.16 11.11
N GLN A 28 -18.00 12.45 10.02
CA GLN A 28 -16.99 11.39 9.95
C GLN A 28 -15.99 11.67 8.83
N ILE A 29 -14.70 11.43 9.09
CA ILE A 29 -13.68 11.39 8.06
C ILE A 29 -13.76 10.05 7.35
N LYS A 30 -14.08 10.07 6.05
CA LYS A 30 -14.15 8.86 5.22
C LYS A 30 -12.78 8.52 4.63
N ALA A 31 -11.92 7.93 5.44
CA ALA A 31 -10.54 7.60 5.02
C ALA A 31 -10.49 6.48 3.96
N VAL A 32 -11.41 5.52 4.04
CA VAL A 32 -11.63 4.47 3.03
C VAL A 32 -13.12 4.36 2.80
N ASP A 33 -13.56 4.45 1.55
CA ASP A 33 -14.96 4.60 1.19
C ASP A 33 -15.27 3.76 -0.05
N ASP A 34 -15.63 2.51 0.24
CA ASP A 34 -16.13 1.51 -0.72
C ASP A 34 -15.08 0.98 -1.70
N LEU A 35 -13.97 0.47 -1.17
CA LEU A 35 -12.93 -0.18 -2.00
C LEU A 35 -13.26 -1.66 -2.20
N SER A 36 -13.27 -2.09 -3.47
CA SER A 36 -13.35 -3.50 -3.85
C SER A 36 -12.26 -3.85 -4.86
N PHE A 37 -11.48 -4.89 -4.58
CA PHE A 37 -10.41 -5.39 -5.46
C PHE A 37 -9.90 -6.74 -4.98
N THR A 38 -9.24 -7.47 -5.89
CA THR A 38 -8.62 -8.77 -5.64
C THR A 38 -7.12 -8.71 -5.88
N ILE A 39 -6.36 -9.53 -5.17
CA ILE A 39 -4.93 -9.75 -5.45
C ILE A 39 -4.67 -11.26 -5.54
N SER A 40 -4.08 -11.69 -6.64
CA SER A 40 -3.69 -13.09 -6.85
C SER A 40 -2.33 -13.40 -6.20
N LYS A 41 -2.06 -14.69 -5.98
CA LYS A 41 -0.76 -15.15 -5.49
C LYS A 41 0.37 -14.76 -6.47
N GLY A 42 1.47 -14.23 -5.93
CA GLY A 42 2.61 -13.72 -6.70
C GLY A 42 2.35 -12.39 -7.43
N GLU A 43 1.18 -11.77 -7.23
CA GLU A 43 0.84 -10.49 -7.83
C GLU A 43 1.29 -9.30 -6.94
N THR A 44 1.59 -8.16 -7.57
CA THR A 44 1.74 -6.88 -6.87
C THR A 44 0.61 -5.95 -7.28
N PHE A 45 -0.27 -5.63 -6.34
CA PHE A 45 -1.26 -4.58 -6.50
C PHE A 45 -0.71 -3.24 -5.98
N GLY A 46 -0.57 -2.26 -6.87
CA GLY A 46 -0.16 -0.90 -6.53
C GLY A 46 -1.35 -0.06 -6.08
N LEU A 47 -1.30 0.52 -4.88
CA LEU A 47 -2.28 1.50 -4.41
C LEU A 47 -1.64 2.88 -4.41
N VAL A 48 -2.08 3.76 -5.32
CA VAL A 48 -1.47 5.07 -5.56
C VAL A 48 -2.42 6.24 -5.36
N GLY A 49 -1.86 7.44 -5.20
CA GLY A 49 -2.61 8.69 -5.02
C GLY A 49 -1.84 9.70 -4.16
N GLU A 50 -2.29 10.95 -4.14
CA GLU A 50 -1.69 12.00 -3.32
C GLU A 50 -1.68 11.67 -1.81
N SER A 51 -0.84 12.37 -1.05
CA SER A 51 -0.83 12.23 0.41
C SER A 51 -2.20 12.53 1.01
N GLY A 52 -2.60 11.78 2.04
CA GLY A 52 -3.91 11.92 2.66
C GLY A 52 -5.09 11.30 1.89
N SER A 53 -4.87 10.64 0.75
CA SER A 53 -5.96 9.98 0.01
C SER A 53 -6.55 8.76 0.72
N GLY A 54 -5.87 8.21 1.74
CA GLY A 54 -6.34 7.09 2.59
C GLY A 54 -5.56 5.78 2.46
N LYS A 55 -4.51 5.71 1.64
CA LYS A 55 -3.84 4.46 1.22
C LYS A 55 -3.32 3.63 2.39
N SER A 56 -2.56 4.26 3.29
CA SER A 56 -2.06 3.65 4.52
C SER A 56 -3.19 3.16 5.44
N THR A 57 -4.34 3.86 5.45
CA THR A 57 -5.51 3.41 6.20
C THR A 57 -6.08 2.15 5.59
N ALA A 58 -6.24 2.08 4.25
CA ALA A 58 -6.70 0.89 3.56
C ALA A 58 -5.81 -0.33 3.88
N GLY A 59 -4.49 -0.20 3.74
CA GLY A 59 -3.54 -1.27 4.06
C GLY A 59 -3.63 -1.75 5.52
N ARG A 60 -3.69 -0.82 6.48
CA ARG A 60 -3.84 -1.16 7.91
C ARG A 60 -5.19 -1.78 8.25
N THR A 61 -6.26 -1.36 7.57
CA THR A 61 -7.59 -1.94 7.76
C THR A 61 -7.69 -3.34 7.18
N ILE A 62 -7.09 -3.59 6.01
CA ILE A 62 -7.03 -4.94 5.39
C ILE A 62 -6.38 -5.96 6.34
N LEU A 63 -5.27 -5.59 6.98
CA LEU A 63 -4.62 -6.46 7.96
C LEU A 63 -5.25 -6.41 9.36
N ARG A 64 -6.40 -5.77 9.55
CA ARG A 64 -7.04 -5.58 10.87
C ARG A 64 -6.06 -5.06 11.93
N MET A 65 -5.21 -4.11 11.56
CA MET A 65 -4.47 -3.26 12.50
C MET A 65 -5.34 -2.10 12.96
N ILE A 66 -6.28 -1.70 12.11
CA ILE A 66 -7.34 -0.72 12.40
C ILE A 66 -8.68 -1.39 12.06
N GLU A 67 -9.62 -1.38 13.00
CA GLU A 67 -10.95 -1.97 12.79
C GLU A 67 -11.72 -1.25 11.69
N LYS A 68 -12.32 -2.01 10.76
CA LYS A 68 -13.16 -1.51 9.67
C LYS A 68 -14.45 -0.88 10.19
N THR A 69 -15.08 -0.06 9.37
CA THR A 69 -16.46 0.39 9.57
C THR A 69 -17.46 -0.54 8.90
N SER A 70 -17.15 -1.03 7.69
CA SER A 70 -17.98 -1.98 6.92
C SER A 70 -17.15 -2.61 5.78
N GLY A 71 -17.76 -3.52 5.01
CA GLY A 71 -17.12 -4.34 3.98
C GLY A 71 -16.36 -5.52 4.56
N ASP A 72 -15.88 -6.44 3.74
CA ASP A 72 -15.25 -7.69 4.18
C ASP A 72 -13.91 -7.90 3.49
N VAL A 73 -13.03 -8.67 4.13
CA VAL A 73 -11.67 -8.96 3.64
C VAL A 73 -11.42 -10.45 3.79
N PHE A 74 -11.27 -11.13 2.67
CA PHE A 74 -10.99 -12.56 2.63
C PHE A 74 -9.52 -12.78 2.30
N TYR A 75 -8.86 -13.62 3.10
CA TYR A 75 -7.49 -14.08 2.86
C TYR A 75 -7.51 -15.59 2.67
N LYS A 76 -7.12 -16.07 1.47
CA LYS A 76 -7.25 -17.49 1.06
C LYS A 76 -8.67 -18.04 1.30
N GLY A 77 -9.68 -17.22 1.00
CA GLY A 77 -11.10 -17.54 1.23
C GLY A 77 -11.57 -17.47 2.68
N ILE A 78 -10.70 -17.16 3.65
CA ILE A 78 -11.06 -16.99 5.06
C ILE A 78 -11.43 -15.53 5.30
N ASP A 79 -12.65 -15.25 5.74
CA ASP A 79 -13.05 -13.91 6.15
C ASP A 79 -12.27 -13.48 7.40
N LEU A 80 -11.40 -12.48 7.25
CA LEU A 80 -10.61 -11.93 8.35
C LEU A 80 -11.49 -11.19 9.36
N SER A 81 -12.64 -10.68 8.95
CA SER A 81 -13.55 -9.87 9.76
C SER A 81 -14.16 -10.62 10.93
N THR A 82 -14.39 -11.93 10.76
CA THR A 82 -15.05 -12.78 11.75
C THR A 82 -14.08 -13.44 12.72
N LEU A 83 -12.78 -13.38 12.45
CA LEU A 83 -11.78 -14.07 13.27
C LEU A 83 -11.64 -13.44 14.66
N SER A 84 -11.52 -14.31 15.66
CA SER A 84 -11.12 -13.91 17.01
C SER A 84 -9.66 -13.42 17.03
N PRO A 85 -9.24 -12.64 18.04
CA PRO A 85 -7.85 -12.21 18.18
C PRO A 85 -6.84 -13.38 18.19
N LYS A 86 -7.23 -14.54 18.72
CA LYS A 86 -6.39 -15.74 18.77
C LYS A 86 -6.20 -16.38 17.39
N GLU A 87 -7.26 -16.45 16.60
CA GLU A 87 -7.18 -16.96 15.22
C GLU A 87 -6.39 -16.01 14.34
N LEU A 88 -6.63 -14.70 14.47
CA LEU A 88 -5.88 -13.68 13.75
C LEU A 88 -4.38 -13.74 14.10
N ARG A 89 -4.03 -13.96 15.37
CA ARG A 89 -2.62 -14.15 15.81
C ARG A 89 -1.94 -15.33 15.11
N ARG A 90 -2.66 -16.40 14.78
CA ARG A 90 -2.12 -17.56 14.04
C ARG A 90 -1.84 -17.23 12.57
N LEU A 91 -2.58 -16.31 11.98
CA LEU A 91 -2.40 -15.87 10.60
C LEU A 91 -1.36 -14.75 10.45
N ARG A 92 -0.93 -14.11 11.54
CA ARG A 92 0.07 -13.02 11.49
C ARG A 92 1.34 -13.42 10.73
N PRO A 93 1.96 -14.59 10.93
CA PRO A 93 3.17 -14.95 10.17
C PRO A 93 2.98 -14.93 8.65
N SER A 94 1.78 -15.26 8.17
CA SER A 94 1.45 -15.29 6.74
C SER A 94 1.14 -13.91 6.13
N MET A 95 0.89 -12.89 6.96
CA MET A 95 0.51 -11.54 6.54
C MET A 95 1.27 -10.47 7.31
N GLN A 96 2.15 -9.74 6.64
CA GLN A 96 3.05 -8.78 7.28
C GLN A 96 2.84 -7.35 6.78
N PHE A 97 3.29 -6.38 7.58
CA PHE A 97 3.21 -4.96 7.25
C PHE A 97 4.61 -4.34 7.31
N ILE A 98 5.03 -3.67 6.24
CA ILE A 98 6.25 -2.87 6.19
C ILE A 98 5.85 -1.41 6.29
N PHE A 99 6.29 -0.74 7.35
CA PHE A 99 5.97 0.65 7.63
C PHE A 99 6.84 1.63 6.81
N GLN A 100 6.28 2.82 6.57
CA GLN A 100 6.94 3.92 5.87
C GLN A 100 8.24 4.36 6.53
N ASP A 101 8.25 4.50 7.86
CA ASP A 101 9.45 4.85 8.61
C ASP A 101 10.01 3.61 9.31
N PRO A 102 11.12 3.02 8.81
CA PRO A 102 11.72 1.87 9.46
C PRO A 102 12.28 2.23 10.84
N TYR A 103 12.67 3.48 11.09
CA TYR A 103 13.31 3.88 12.35
C TYR A 103 12.33 3.90 13.52
N SER A 104 11.16 4.52 13.38
CA SER A 104 10.12 4.48 14.42
C SER A 104 9.63 3.07 14.73
N SER A 105 9.75 2.14 13.78
CA SER A 105 9.41 0.73 13.99
C SER A 105 10.48 -0.07 14.76
N LEU A 106 11.71 0.45 14.91
CA LEU A 106 12.85 -0.22 15.53
C LEU A 106 13.10 0.34 16.94
N ASN A 107 13.25 -0.55 17.92
CA ASN A 107 13.70 -0.14 19.25
C ASN A 107 15.22 0.17 19.20
N PRO A 108 15.65 1.42 19.47
CA PRO A 108 17.05 1.83 19.34
C PRO A 108 18.00 1.13 20.32
N ARG A 109 17.45 0.46 21.34
CA ARG A 109 18.21 -0.26 22.39
C ARG A 109 18.34 -1.76 22.12
N ILE A 110 17.76 -2.26 21.03
CA ILE A 110 17.79 -3.68 20.66
C ILE A 110 18.74 -3.86 19.48
N ARG A 111 19.52 -4.94 19.48
CA ARG A 111 20.41 -5.28 18.36
C ARG A 111 19.57 -5.70 17.15
N ILE A 112 20.09 -5.47 15.95
CA ILE A 112 19.35 -5.77 14.71
C ILE A 112 19.04 -7.25 14.57
N GLY A 113 19.99 -8.13 14.93
CA GLY A 113 19.76 -9.57 14.89
C GLY A 113 18.59 -10.00 15.78
N ASP A 114 18.50 -9.43 16.98
CA ASP A 114 17.40 -9.69 17.91
C ASP A 114 16.08 -9.10 17.41
N ALA A 115 16.10 -7.88 16.86
CA ALA A 115 14.90 -7.22 16.32
C ALA A 115 14.33 -7.93 15.08
N ILE A 116 15.17 -8.57 14.25
CA ILE A 116 14.74 -9.43 13.14
C ILE A 116 14.22 -10.77 13.67
N GLY A 117 14.91 -11.38 14.63
CA GLY A 117 14.58 -12.70 15.15
C GLY A 117 13.40 -12.74 16.14
N GLU A 118 13.02 -11.62 16.75
CA GLU A 118 12.01 -11.54 17.81
C GLU A 118 10.70 -12.26 17.44
N ALA A 119 10.21 -12.03 16.23
CA ALA A 119 8.95 -12.62 15.78
C ALA A 119 9.01 -14.14 15.63
N LEU A 120 10.16 -14.72 15.27
CA LEU A 120 10.31 -16.18 15.21
C LEU A 120 10.18 -16.81 16.58
N LEU A 121 10.73 -16.15 17.61
CA LEU A 121 10.62 -16.62 19.00
C LEU A 121 9.20 -16.45 19.53
N ASP A 122 8.57 -15.29 19.32
CA ASP A 122 7.19 -15.01 19.78
C ASP A 122 6.16 -15.99 19.20
N HIS A 123 6.39 -16.43 17.95
CA HIS A 123 5.55 -17.44 17.30
C HIS A 123 6.02 -18.88 17.48
N GLY A 124 7.14 -19.13 18.19
CA GLY A 124 7.65 -20.48 18.44
C GLY A 124 8.09 -21.23 17.17
N LEU A 125 8.51 -20.50 16.13
CA LEU A 125 8.87 -21.05 14.82
C LEU A 125 10.32 -21.54 14.74
N VAL A 126 11.14 -21.19 15.73
CA VAL A 126 12.54 -21.60 15.80
C VAL A 126 12.99 -21.78 17.25
N ALA A 127 13.90 -22.71 17.50
CA ALA A 127 14.59 -22.78 18.77
C ALA A 127 15.62 -21.65 18.89
N LYS A 128 15.82 -21.14 20.11
CA LYS A 128 16.75 -20.02 20.37
C LYS A 128 18.18 -20.27 19.86
N ARG A 129 18.64 -21.53 19.88
CA ARG A 129 19.97 -21.93 19.39
C ARG A 129 20.14 -21.77 17.87
N ASP A 130 19.05 -21.89 17.11
CA ASP A 130 19.05 -21.87 15.64
C ASP A 130 18.66 -20.48 15.10
N LEU A 131 18.25 -19.56 15.99
CA LEU A 131 17.79 -18.22 15.64
C LEU A 131 18.83 -17.41 14.86
N ARG A 132 20.09 -17.42 15.32
CA ARG A 132 21.14 -16.58 14.74
C ARG A 132 21.41 -16.93 13.28
N GLU A 133 21.51 -18.22 12.98
CA GLU A 133 21.70 -18.70 11.61
C GLU A 133 20.52 -18.27 10.72
N ARG A 134 19.29 -18.46 11.21
CA ARG A 134 18.08 -18.10 10.48
C ARG A 134 18.00 -16.61 10.17
N VAL A 135 18.33 -15.77 11.14
CA VAL A 135 18.38 -14.32 10.97
C VAL A 135 19.49 -13.92 9.97
N GLN A 136 20.66 -14.53 10.04
CA GLN A 136 21.75 -14.23 9.11
C GLN A 136 21.41 -14.59 7.66
N GLN A 137 20.71 -15.70 7.42
CA GLN A 137 20.20 -16.06 6.10
C GLN A 137 19.27 -14.97 5.54
N VAL A 138 18.35 -14.46 6.36
CA VAL A 138 17.40 -13.41 5.94
C VAL A 138 18.07 -12.05 5.78
N MET A 139 19.06 -11.74 6.63
CA MET A 139 19.90 -10.56 6.46
C MET A 139 20.60 -10.59 5.10
N ASP A 140 21.19 -11.72 4.72
CA ASP A 140 21.85 -11.88 3.41
C ASP A 140 20.87 -11.68 2.24
N LEU A 141 19.67 -12.27 2.31
CA LEU A 141 18.60 -12.04 1.33
C LEU A 141 18.25 -10.54 1.17
N CYS A 142 18.30 -9.77 2.26
CA CYS A 142 18.05 -8.33 2.24
C CYS A 142 19.30 -7.49 1.92
N GLY A 143 20.44 -8.10 1.60
CA GLY A 143 21.69 -7.39 1.31
C GLY A 143 22.36 -6.79 2.56
N LEU A 144 22.18 -7.41 3.73
CA LEU A 144 22.81 -7.03 5.00
C LEU A 144 23.90 -8.03 5.35
N ALA A 145 25.12 -7.53 5.56
CA ALA A 145 26.26 -8.38 5.93
C ALA A 145 26.09 -9.05 7.32
N PRO A 146 26.62 -10.27 7.52
CA PRO A 146 26.46 -11.01 8.79
C PRO A 146 26.99 -10.27 10.04
N TYR A 147 28.04 -9.45 9.90
CA TYR A 147 28.60 -8.67 11.01
C TYR A 147 27.67 -7.55 11.50
N HIS A 148 26.61 -7.23 10.75
CA HIS A 148 25.58 -6.28 11.18
C HIS A 148 24.69 -6.84 12.30
N TYR A 149 24.72 -8.14 12.56
CA TYR A 149 23.81 -8.80 13.51
C TYR A 149 23.84 -8.14 14.90
N ASP A 150 25.05 -7.87 15.39
CA ASP A 150 25.25 -7.37 16.75
C ASP A 150 25.21 -5.83 16.87
N ARG A 151 24.93 -5.13 15.76
CA ARG A 151 24.82 -3.66 15.72
C ARG A 151 23.44 -3.18 16.13
N PHE A 152 23.34 -1.90 16.47
CA PHE A 152 22.12 -1.19 16.84
C PHE A 152 21.59 -0.32 15.70
N PRO A 153 20.28 0.01 15.67
CA PRO A 153 19.65 0.76 14.57
C PRO A 153 20.34 2.07 14.17
N HIS A 154 20.91 2.80 15.14
CA HIS A 154 21.57 4.09 14.89
C HIS A 154 22.86 3.96 14.06
N GLU A 155 23.46 2.76 13.98
CA GLU A 155 24.69 2.47 13.23
C GLU A 155 24.45 2.22 11.73
N PHE A 156 23.20 2.35 11.25
CA PHE A 156 22.81 2.08 9.87
C PHE A 156 22.33 3.33 9.14
N SER A 157 22.57 3.36 7.83
CA SER A 157 21.98 4.33 6.90
C SER A 157 20.47 4.12 6.74
N GLY A 158 19.76 5.11 6.18
CA GLY A 158 18.31 5.00 5.90
C GLY A 158 17.95 3.78 5.06
N GLY A 159 18.67 3.54 3.96
CA GLY A 159 18.46 2.36 3.10
C GLY A 159 18.71 1.03 3.81
N GLN A 160 19.74 0.95 4.66
CA GLN A 160 19.98 -0.25 5.46
C GLN A 160 18.89 -0.47 6.52
N ARG A 161 18.38 0.59 7.16
CA ARG A 161 17.23 0.48 8.07
C ARG A 161 15.98 0.00 7.34
N GLN A 162 15.77 0.44 6.10
CA GLN A 162 14.68 -0.07 5.27
C GLN A 162 14.85 -1.57 5.00
N ARG A 163 16.06 -2.01 4.62
CA ARG A 163 16.38 -3.44 4.44
C ARG A 163 16.14 -4.25 5.72
N ILE A 164 16.44 -3.68 6.89
CA ILE A 164 16.13 -4.29 8.19
C ILE A 164 14.61 -4.39 8.39
N GLY A 165 13.85 -3.36 8.07
CA GLY A 165 12.38 -3.39 8.12
C GLY A 165 11.78 -4.47 7.21
N ILE A 166 12.32 -4.62 6.00
CA ILE A 166 11.96 -5.70 5.07
C ILE A 166 12.33 -7.06 5.67
N ALA A 167 13.55 -7.22 6.18
CA ALA A 167 14.04 -8.45 6.82
C ALA A 167 13.12 -8.91 7.96
N ARG A 168 12.67 -7.97 8.80
CA ARG A 168 11.72 -8.24 9.90
C ARG A 168 10.37 -8.77 9.42
N ALA A 169 9.90 -8.35 8.26
CA ALA A 169 8.66 -8.88 7.68
C ALA A 169 8.90 -10.27 7.06
N ILE A 170 9.95 -10.43 6.25
CA ILE A 170 10.15 -11.67 5.49
C ILE A 170 10.69 -12.84 6.31
N ILE A 171 11.25 -12.59 7.51
CA ILE A 171 11.78 -13.63 8.41
C ILE A 171 10.73 -14.71 8.74
N LEU A 172 9.46 -14.33 8.78
CA LEU A 172 8.33 -15.22 9.03
C LEU A 172 7.85 -16.00 7.79
N GLN A 173 8.47 -15.75 6.63
CA GLN A 173 8.07 -16.31 5.33
C GLN A 173 6.57 -16.07 5.01
N PRO A 174 6.13 -14.81 4.96
CA PRO A 174 4.73 -14.51 4.69
C PRO A 174 4.34 -14.89 3.25
N ASP A 175 3.04 -14.99 2.99
CA ASP A 175 2.51 -15.04 1.62
C ASP A 175 2.11 -13.64 1.13
N PHE A 176 1.69 -12.77 2.06
CA PHE A 176 1.16 -11.45 1.76
C PHE A 176 1.86 -10.36 2.57
N ILE A 177 2.27 -9.28 1.90
CA ILE A 177 2.87 -8.12 2.54
C ILE A 177 2.14 -6.85 2.08
N VAL A 178 1.74 -6.03 3.04
CA VAL A 178 1.38 -4.62 2.78
C VAL A 178 2.63 -3.77 2.98
N ALA A 179 3.09 -3.09 1.94
CA ALA A 179 4.24 -2.20 2.00
C ALA A 179 3.79 -0.74 1.88
N ASP A 180 3.87 0.01 2.98
CA ASP A 180 3.35 1.38 3.10
C ASP A 180 4.46 2.39 2.83
N GLU A 181 4.51 2.93 1.61
CA GLU A 181 5.53 3.89 1.16
C GLU A 181 6.98 3.47 1.49
N PRO A 182 7.39 2.22 1.16
CA PRO A 182 8.65 1.64 1.64
C PRO A 182 9.91 2.29 1.06
N VAL A 183 9.77 3.26 0.16
CA VAL A 183 10.88 3.95 -0.52
C VAL A 183 10.79 5.47 -0.45
N SER A 184 9.77 6.05 0.21
CA SER A 184 9.47 7.49 0.11
C SER A 184 10.54 8.42 0.69
N ALA A 185 11.31 7.95 1.67
CA ALA A 185 12.31 8.74 2.39
C ALA A 185 13.75 8.47 1.94
N LEU A 186 13.93 7.79 0.80
CA LEU A 186 15.24 7.33 0.31
C LEU A 186 15.65 8.11 -0.94
N ASP A 187 16.95 8.27 -1.15
CA ASP A 187 17.49 8.83 -2.40
C ASP A 187 17.25 7.86 -3.57
N VAL A 188 17.19 8.41 -4.79
CA VAL A 188 16.83 7.67 -6.02
C VAL A 188 17.68 6.40 -6.22
N SER A 189 18.97 6.45 -5.86
CA SER A 189 19.86 5.30 -6.03
C SER A 189 19.51 4.15 -5.08
N ILE A 190 19.20 4.48 -3.83
CA ILE A 190 18.75 3.51 -2.83
C ILE A 190 17.32 3.02 -3.12
N GLN A 191 16.42 3.89 -3.60
CA GLN A 191 15.07 3.48 -4.02
C GLN A 191 15.13 2.35 -5.05
N ALA A 192 15.94 2.51 -6.11
CA ALA A 192 16.12 1.48 -7.13
C ALA A 192 16.60 0.14 -6.55
N GLN A 193 17.55 0.18 -5.61
CA GLN A 193 18.03 -1.05 -4.95
C GLN A 193 16.95 -1.73 -4.10
N ILE A 194 16.08 -0.96 -3.44
CA ILE A 194 14.97 -1.52 -2.65
C ILE A 194 13.89 -2.09 -3.56
N ILE A 195 13.59 -1.44 -4.69
CA ILE A 195 12.65 -1.97 -5.70
C ILE A 195 13.14 -3.31 -6.24
N ASN A 196 14.43 -3.41 -6.62
CA ASN A 196 15.02 -4.67 -7.07
C ASN A 196 14.96 -5.75 -5.98
N LEU A 197 15.14 -5.38 -4.71
CA LEU A 197 14.97 -6.32 -3.59
C LEU A 197 13.52 -6.84 -3.51
N PHE A 198 12.50 -6.00 -3.66
CA PHE A 198 11.12 -6.46 -3.69
C PHE A 198 10.83 -7.39 -4.88
N GLN A 199 11.35 -7.08 -6.06
CA GLN A 199 11.24 -7.95 -7.25
C GLN A 199 11.89 -9.32 -7.00
N ASP A 200 13.14 -9.33 -6.53
CA ASP A 200 13.86 -10.56 -6.20
C ASP A 200 13.12 -11.42 -5.17
N LEU A 201 12.55 -10.78 -4.15
CA LEU A 201 11.79 -11.46 -3.10
C LEU A 201 10.47 -12.02 -3.63
N GLN A 202 9.77 -11.31 -4.51
CA GLN A 202 8.59 -11.82 -5.21
C GLN A 202 8.92 -13.04 -6.07
N GLU A 203 9.94 -12.95 -6.92
CA GLU A 203 10.29 -14.02 -7.84
C GLU A 203 10.75 -15.29 -7.09
N LYS A 204 11.60 -15.13 -6.07
CA LYS A 204 12.18 -16.27 -5.34
C LYS A 204 11.24 -16.89 -4.31
N HIS A 205 10.33 -16.10 -3.73
CA HIS A 205 9.46 -16.55 -2.63
C HIS A 205 7.97 -16.53 -2.98
N SER A 206 7.59 -16.18 -4.21
CA SER A 206 6.20 -16.05 -4.64
C SER A 206 5.38 -15.12 -3.75
N LEU A 207 6.01 -14.04 -3.26
CA LEU A 207 5.36 -13.06 -2.39
C LEU A 207 4.31 -12.26 -3.16
N THR A 208 3.18 -12.03 -2.50
CA THR A 208 2.13 -11.12 -2.97
C THR A 208 2.21 -9.80 -2.21
N TYR A 209 2.08 -8.70 -2.94
CA TYR A 209 2.20 -7.37 -2.38
C TYR A 209 0.93 -6.53 -2.58
N LEU A 210 0.52 -5.83 -1.52
CA LEU A 210 -0.19 -4.56 -1.65
C LEU A 210 0.85 -3.45 -1.45
N PHE A 211 1.26 -2.83 -2.55
CA PHE A 211 2.33 -1.84 -2.56
C PHE A 211 1.74 -0.42 -2.60
N ILE A 212 1.89 0.32 -1.52
CA ILE A 212 1.36 1.68 -1.39
C ILE A 212 2.47 2.67 -1.73
N SER A 213 2.19 3.58 -2.66
CA SER A 213 3.12 4.62 -3.07
C SER A 213 2.38 5.89 -3.48
N HIS A 214 3.05 7.04 -3.41
CA HIS A 214 2.60 8.25 -4.11
C HIS A 214 3.42 8.52 -5.38
N ASP A 215 4.50 7.77 -5.61
CA ASP A 215 5.33 7.83 -6.81
C ASP A 215 4.88 6.77 -7.82
N LEU A 216 4.39 7.24 -8.97
CA LEU A 216 3.94 6.39 -10.07
C LEU A 216 5.10 5.66 -10.78
N SER A 217 6.30 6.24 -10.78
CA SER A 217 7.50 5.65 -11.40
C SER A 217 7.90 4.36 -10.68
N VAL A 218 7.73 4.31 -9.35
CA VAL A 218 8.02 3.12 -8.55
C VAL A 218 7.03 1.99 -8.85
N VAL A 219 5.74 2.31 -8.98
CA VAL A 219 4.73 1.27 -9.23
C VAL A 219 4.78 0.75 -10.66
N GLU A 220 5.22 1.55 -11.63
CA GLU A 220 5.45 1.09 -13.01
C GLU A 220 6.42 -0.10 -13.06
N HIS A 221 7.46 -0.07 -12.22
CA HIS A 221 8.46 -1.14 -12.21
C HIS A 221 8.02 -2.40 -11.43
N LEU A 222 7.15 -2.28 -10.43
CA LEU A 222 6.88 -3.38 -9.49
C LEU A 222 5.45 -3.96 -9.60
N CYS A 223 4.48 -3.16 -10.02
CA CYS A 223 3.06 -3.52 -9.93
C CYS A 223 2.54 -4.11 -11.24
N THR A 224 1.65 -5.08 -11.13
CA THR A 224 0.94 -5.69 -12.26
C THR A 224 -0.43 -5.04 -12.47
N THR A 225 -1.08 -4.65 -11.37
CA THR A 225 -2.37 -3.97 -11.34
C THR A 225 -2.23 -2.74 -10.46
N ILE A 226 -2.82 -1.61 -10.85
CA ILE A 226 -2.70 -0.35 -10.13
C ILE A 226 -4.08 0.23 -9.88
N GLY A 227 -4.38 0.55 -8.63
CA GLY A 227 -5.54 1.32 -8.21
C GLY A 227 -5.17 2.73 -7.78
N VAL A 228 -5.75 3.72 -8.45
CA VAL A 228 -5.59 5.15 -8.19
C VAL A 228 -6.68 5.62 -7.25
N MET A 229 -6.29 6.11 -6.08
CA MET A 229 -7.19 6.48 -4.98
C MET A 229 -7.21 7.99 -4.73
N TYR A 230 -8.41 8.53 -4.55
CA TYR A 230 -8.65 9.92 -4.21
C TYR A 230 -9.76 10.03 -3.16
N LEU A 231 -9.48 10.71 -2.05
CA LEU A 231 -10.43 10.92 -0.93
C LEU A 231 -11.18 9.62 -0.52
N GLY A 232 -10.41 8.56 -0.32
CA GLY A 232 -10.89 7.26 0.17
C GLY A 232 -11.52 6.34 -0.87
N SER A 233 -11.67 6.74 -2.14
CA SER A 233 -12.27 5.89 -3.19
C SER A 233 -11.36 5.68 -4.39
N PHE A 234 -11.57 4.58 -5.10
CA PHE A 234 -10.93 4.37 -6.40
C PHE A 234 -11.50 5.32 -7.45
N MET A 235 -10.60 6.06 -8.11
CA MET A 235 -10.93 6.82 -9.31
C MET A 235 -10.75 5.97 -10.55
N GLU A 236 -9.76 5.07 -10.53
CA GLU A 236 -9.38 4.23 -11.65
C GLU A 236 -8.58 3.02 -11.17
N VAL A 237 -8.84 1.83 -11.71
CA VAL A 237 -8.08 0.60 -11.45
C VAL A 237 -7.86 -0.11 -12.78
N ALA A 238 -6.64 -0.48 -13.12
CA ALA A 238 -6.35 -1.22 -14.35
C ALA A 238 -5.05 -2.02 -14.25
N PRO A 239 -4.82 -2.98 -15.16
CA PRO A 239 -3.48 -3.51 -15.40
C PRO A 239 -2.49 -2.36 -15.63
N ARG A 240 -1.26 -2.48 -15.12
CA ARG A 240 -0.24 -1.43 -15.20
C ARG A 240 -0.08 -0.91 -16.63
N ASP A 241 0.12 -1.81 -17.59
CA ASP A 241 0.42 -1.41 -18.98
C ASP A 241 -0.74 -0.63 -19.60
N GLU A 242 -1.98 -1.04 -19.30
CA GLU A 242 -3.19 -0.34 -19.75
C GLU A 242 -3.33 1.03 -19.09
N LEU A 243 -3.11 1.14 -17.77
CA LEU A 243 -3.20 2.40 -17.04
C LEU A 243 -2.21 3.44 -17.57
N PHE A 244 -0.99 3.03 -17.89
CA PHE A 244 0.07 3.93 -18.37
C PHE A 244 -0.10 4.30 -19.85
N ALA A 245 -0.62 3.40 -20.66
CA ALA A 245 -0.88 3.64 -22.08
C ALA A 245 -2.17 4.45 -22.31
N HIS A 246 -3.23 4.14 -21.57
CA HIS A 246 -4.59 4.62 -21.80
C HIS A 246 -5.28 5.09 -20.53
N PRO A 247 -4.70 6.04 -19.76
CA PRO A 247 -5.34 6.55 -18.56
C PRO A 247 -6.62 7.33 -18.89
N GLN A 248 -7.71 7.00 -18.22
CA GLN A 248 -9.04 7.50 -18.55
C GLN A 248 -9.49 8.59 -17.60
N HIS A 249 -9.26 8.43 -16.29
CA HIS A 249 -9.72 9.41 -15.32
C HIS A 249 -8.83 10.67 -15.37
N PRO A 250 -9.39 11.90 -15.40
CA PRO A 250 -8.60 13.13 -15.47
C PRO A 250 -7.58 13.29 -14.33
N TYR A 251 -7.89 12.75 -13.14
CA TYR A 251 -6.93 12.68 -12.03
C TYR A 251 -5.72 11.80 -12.35
N THR A 252 -5.93 10.60 -12.88
CA THR A 252 -4.87 9.65 -13.25
C THR A 252 -4.01 10.23 -14.37
N GLN A 253 -4.63 10.83 -15.39
CA GLN A 253 -3.93 11.56 -16.45
C GLN A 253 -3.02 12.65 -15.87
N ALA A 254 -3.51 13.41 -14.89
CA ALA A 254 -2.73 14.44 -14.24
C ALA A 254 -1.54 13.88 -13.45
N LEU A 255 -1.75 12.79 -12.69
CA LEU A 255 -0.66 12.13 -11.97
C LEU A 255 0.41 11.57 -12.92
N LEU A 256 0.01 10.88 -13.99
CA LEU A 256 0.93 10.32 -14.99
C LEU A 256 1.66 11.37 -15.82
N SER A 257 1.08 12.56 -16.00
CA SER A 257 1.75 13.67 -16.67
C SER A 257 2.97 14.20 -15.92
N ALA A 258 3.09 13.89 -14.62
CA ALA A 258 4.23 14.24 -13.79
C ALA A 258 5.33 13.17 -13.77
N VAL A 259 5.08 11.98 -14.32
CA VAL A 259 6.07 10.90 -14.40
C VAL A 259 7.13 11.24 -15.45
N PRO A 260 8.43 11.21 -15.12
CA PRO A 260 9.50 11.48 -16.08
C PRO A 260 9.53 10.45 -17.22
N ILE A 261 9.80 10.90 -18.44
CA ILE A 261 10.07 10.00 -19.57
C ILE A 261 11.58 9.74 -19.63
N PRO A 262 12.03 8.48 -19.78
CA PRO A 262 13.46 8.16 -19.88
C PRO A 262 14.16 8.85 -21.06
N ASP A 263 13.45 9.08 -22.16
CA ASP A 263 13.96 9.81 -23.33
C ASP A 263 13.97 11.33 -23.06
N PRO A 264 15.16 11.96 -22.97
CA PRO A 264 15.28 13.40 -22.68
C PRO A 264 14.76 14.30 -23.80
N THR A 265 14.53 13.76 -25.01
CA THR A 265 14.00 14.50 -26.16
C THR A 265 12.48 14.62 -26.13
N VAL A 266 11.80 13.77 -25.36
CA VAL A 266 10.34 13.75 -25.25
C VAL A 266 9.91 14.51 -23.99
N ARG A 267 9.20 15.62 -24.17
CA ARG A 267 8.59 16.36 -23.05
C ARG A 267 7.10 16.11 -23.03
N ARG A 268 6.59 15.55 -21.94
CA ARG A 268 5.14 15.53 -21.65
C ARG A 268 4.70 16.92 -21.21
N GLU A 269 3.55 17.36 -21.69
CA GLU A 269 2.87 18.52 -21.11
C GLU A 269 2.39 18.14 -19.70
N ARG A 270 2.98 18.79 -18.69
CA ARG A 270 2.62 18.55 -17.29
C ARG A 270 1.27 19.20 -17.00
N ILE A 271 0.30 18.37 -16.62
CA ILE A 271 -1.00 18.84 -16.15
C ILE A 271 -0.83 19.29 -14.70
N VAL A 272 -0.95 20.59 -14.46
CA VAL A 272 -0.90 21.15 -13.11
C VAL A 272 -2.31 21.14 -12.52
N LEU A 273 -2.53 20.27 -11.53
CA LEU A 273 -3.76 20.29 -10.75
C LEU A 273 -3.86 21.61 -9.97
N LYS A 274 -4.96 22.34 -10.19
CA LYS A 274 -5.25 23.60 -9.49
C LYS A 274 -6.08 23.33 -8.24
N GLY A 275 -5.91 24.17 -7.22
CA GLY A 275 -6.64 24.07 -5.96
C GLY A 275 -6.06 23.07 -4.97
N GLU A 276 -6.39 23.25 -3.71
CA GLU A 276 -6.00 22.35 -2.62
C GLU A 276 -6.83 21.07 -2.61
N ILE A 277 -6.28 20.00 -2.03
CA ILE A 277 -7.03 18.77 -1.80
C ILE A 277 -8.14 19.09 -0.78
N PRO A 278 -9.42 18.84 -1.11
CA PRO A 278 -10.52 19.05 -0.18
C PRO A 278 -10.34 18.24 1.10
N SER A 279 -10.86 18.76 2.21
CA SER A 279 -10.79 18.05 3.48
C SER A 279 -11.56 16.72 3.41
N PRO A 280 -10.94 15.58 3.78
CA PRO A 280 -11.65 14.30 3.91
C PRO A 280 -12.80 14.31 4.94
N ALA A 281 -12.84 15.32 5.83
CA ALA A 281 -13.91 15.54 6.79
C ALA A 281 -15.19 16.10 6.14
N ASN A 282 -15.06 16.77 4.99
CA ASN A 282 -16.16 17.33 4.22
C ASN A 282 -15.88 17.12 2.72
N PRO A 283 -15.99 15.87 2.23
CA PRO A 283 -15.68 15.58 0.84
C PRO A 283 -16.68 16.29 -0.10
N PRO A 284 -16.25 16.65 -1.33
CA PRO A 284 -17.16 17.25 -2.31
C PRO A 284 -18.36 16.36 -2.62
N SER A 285 -19.50 16.96 -2.96
CA SER A 285 -20.68 16.23 -3.44
C SER A 285 -20.43 15.65 -4.83
N GLY A 286 -21.20 14.64 -5.20
CA GLY A 286 -21.06 14.00 -6.52
C GLY A 286 -19.69 13.36 -6.74
N CYS A 287 -19.00 13.74 -7.82
CA CYS A 287 -17.66 13.28 -8.14
C CYS A 287 -16.64 13.92 -7.20
N LYS A 288 -15.97 13.12 -6.38
CA LYS A 288 -14.98 13.60 -5.39
C LYS A 288 -13.89 14.52 -5.97
N PHE A 289 -13.56 14.37 -7.25
CA PHE A 289 -12.53 15.14 -7.94
C PHE A 289 -13.05 16.40 -8.67
N HIS A 290 -14.36 16.67 -8.68
CA HIS A 290 -14.95 17.75 -9.51
C HIS A 290 -14.39 19.15 -9.20
N THR A 291 -13.89 19.40 -7.99
CA THR A 291 -13.34 20.70 -7.58
C THR A 291 -11.98 21.01 -8.21
N ARG A 292 -11.26 19.98 -8.69
CA ARG A 292 -9.93 20.09 -9.30
C ARG A 292 -9.91 19.57 -10.74
N CYS A 293 -11.00 18.96 -11.20
CA CYS A 293 -11.12 18.42 -12.55
C CYS A 293 -11.30 19.55 -13.57
N PRO A 294 -10.45 19.64 -14.62
CA PRO A 294 -10.59 20.65 -15.67
C PRO A 294 -11.83 20.44 -16.55
N TYR A 295 -12.44 19.25 -16.50
CA TYR A 295 -13.62 18.86 -17.28
C TYR A 295 -14.89 18.76 -16.42
N ALA A 296 -14.89 19.35 -15.22
CA ALA A 296 -16.05 19.28 -14.32
C ALA A 296 -17.28 19.94 -14.95
N THR A 297 -18.44 19.29 -14.79
CA THR A 297 -19.75 19.81 -15.21
C THR A 297 -20.73 19.80 -14.03
N ALA A 298 -21.93 20.35 -14.22
CA ALA A 298 -22.99 20.32 -13.20
C ALA A 298 -23.32 18.89 -12.73
N LEU A 299 -23.31 17.91 -13.65
CA LEU A 299 -23.52 16.50 -13.31
C LEU A 299 -22.47 15.99 -12.32
N CYS A 300 -21.21 16.42 -12.45
CA CYS A 300 -20.13 16.03 -11.55
C CYS A 300 -20.31 16.60 -10.14
N LEU A 301 -20.99 17.74 -9.98
CA LEU A 301 -21.28 18.34 -8.67
C LEU A 301 -22.44 17.61 -7.98
N GLU A 302 -23.45 17.21 -8.75
CA GLU A 302 -24.71 16.68 -8.24
C GLU A 302 -24.69 15.17 -8.01
N GLN A 303 -23.97 14.41 -8.86
CA GLN A 303 -24.04 12.95 -8.89
C GLN A 303 -22.65 12.31 -8.82
N ALA A 304 -22.53 11.28 -8.00
CA ALA A 304 -21.32 10.47 -7.94
C ALA A 304 -21.25 9.58 -9.19
N PRO A 305 -20.10 9.53 -9.89
CA PRO A 305 -19.94 8.63 -11.03
C PRO A 305 -19.98 7.18 -10.56
N LEU A 306 -20.59 6.32 -11.37
CA LEU A 306 -20.55 4.88 -11.13
C LEU A 306 -19.14 4.37 -11.38
N TYR A 307 -18.66 3.50 -10.50
CA TYR A 307 -17.45 2.72 -10.72
C TYR A 307 -17.78 1.57 -11.66
N ARG A 308 -17.30 1.63 -12.91
CA ARG A 308 -17.65 0.68 -13.97
C ARG A 308 -16.41 0.14 -14.67
N GLU A 309 -16.51 -1.10 -15.14
CA GLU A 309 -15.55 -1.67 -16.08
C GLU A 309 -15.78 -1.12 -17.49
N ILE A 310 -14.72 -0.72 -18.17
CA ILE A 310 -14.74 -0.16 -19.53
C ILE A 310 -13.96 -1.04 -20.53
N GLY A 311 -13.44 -2.18 -20.07
CA GLY A 311 -12.70 -3.17 -20.87
C GLY A 311 -11.43 -3.63 -20.17
N THR A 312 -10.96 -4.85 -20.46
CA THR A 312 -9.62 -5.32 -20.07
C THR A 312 -9.30 -5.28 -18.56
N ASN A 313 -10.27 -5.49 -17.67
CA ASN A 313 -10.14 -5.27 -16.21
C ASN A 313 -9.77 -3.82 -15.85
N HIS A 314 -10.17 -2.85 -16.67
CA HIS A 314 -10.01 -1.42 -16.44
C HIS A 314 -11.32 -0.86 -15.92
N TYR A 315 -11.29 -0.36 -14.69
CA TYR A 315 -12.41 0.22 -13.99
C TYR A 315 -12.20 1.71 -13.78
N VAL A 316 -13.23 2.52 -13.97
CA VAL A 316 -13.16 3.98 -13.87
C VAL A 316 -14.41 4.53 -13.20
N ALA A 317 -14.24 5.50 -12.31
CA ALA A 317 -15.32 6.30 -11.73
C ALA A 317 -15.38 7.69 -12.39
N CYS A 318 -15.88 7.77 -13.63
CA CYS A 318 -16.03 9.04 -14.36
C CYS A 318 -17.30 9.05 -15.23
N HIS A 319 -18.03 10.18 -15.23
CA HIS A 319 -19.23 10.34 -16.05
C HIS A 319 -18.95 10.34 -17.57
N PHE A 320 -17.73 10.70 -17.99
CA PHE A 320 -17.38 10.91 -19.39
C PHE A 320 -16.66 9.73 -20.06
N VAL A 321 -16.35 8.68 -19.32
CA VAL A 321 -15.60 7.53 -19.83
C VAL A 321 -16.55 6.36 -19.97
N SER A 322 -16.99 6.05 -21.19
CA SER A 322 -17.95 4.98 -21.51
C SER A 322 -17.28 3.69 -21.94
#